data_AF-B8FLA3-F1
#
_entry.id   AF-B8FLA3-F1
#
_cell.length_a   1.000
_cell.length_b   1.000
_cell.length_c   1.000
_cell.angle_alpha   90.00
_cell.angle_beta   90.00
_cell.angle_gamma   90.00
#
_symmetry.space_group_name_H-M   'P 1'
#
loop_
_entity.id
_entity.type
_entity.pdbx_description
1 polymer ?
#
loop_
_entity_poly.entity_id
_entity_poly.type
_entity_poly.pdbx_seq_one_letter_code
_entity_poly.pdbx_strand_id
1 'polypeptide(L)'
;MKSKSKIMWIEKKSEENGLAGPARIGRVVFSKSGKSIIYDGKTFQSLKGSGIKANYYDVESGEEYWISGCRKDGKDALYSTDVEIDDDVLEEYWTDVRNLPQTGLSELIQFCINILYKIRQLSIVAP
;
A
#
# COMPACT_ATOMS: atom_id res chain seq x y z
N MET A 1 -22.04 14.36 6.69
CA MET A 1 -20.96 13.53 7.29
C MET A 1 -19.83 13.41 6.28
N LYS A 2 -18.58 13.69 6.70
CA LYS A 2 -17.39 13.57 5.86
C LYS A 2 -17.12 12.10 5.56
N SER A 3 -16.67 11.77 4.35
CA SER A 3 -16.19 10.42 4.04
C SER A 3 -15.01 10.08 4.95
N LYS A 4 -14.98 8.84 5.45
CA LYS A 4 -13.86 8.36 6.28
C LYS A 4 -12.70 8.00 5.35
N SER A 5 -11.48 8.34 5.75
CA SER A 5 -10.25 7.93 5.08
C SER A 5 -9.34 7.14 6.02
N LYS A 6 -8.49 6.28 5.48
CA LYS A 6 -7.53 5.48 6.26
C LYS A 6 -6.34 5.06 5.41
N ILE A 7 -5.17 4.91 6.04
CA ILE A 7 -4.01 4.24 5.43
C ILE A 7 -4.26 2.73 5.41
N MET A 8 -4.17 2.12 4.24
CA MET A 8 -4.49 0.71 4.03
C MET A 8 -3.41 0.03 3.20
N TRP A 9 -3.27 -1.27 3.41
CA TRP A 9 -2.56 -2.20 2.54
C TRP A 9 -3.44 -2.55 1.36
N ILE A 10 -2.90 -2.45 0.15
CA ILE A 10 -3.60 -2.63 -1.13
C ILE A 10 -2.74 -3.54 -2.01
N GLU A 11 -3.10 -4.80 -2.10
CA GLU A 11 -2.33 -5.81 -2.86
C GLU A 11 -3.16 -6.32 -4.03
N LYS A 12 -2.63 -6.17 -5.25
CA LYS A 12 -3.20 -6.80 -6.44
C LYS A 12 -2.89 -8.30 -6.41
N LYS A 13 -3.88 -9.15 -6.66
CA LYS A 13 -3.62 -10.59 -6.82
C LYS A 13 -3.08 -10.84 -8.23
N SER A 14 -1.98 -11.59 -8.32
CA SER A 14 -1.44 -12.04 -9.61
C SER A 14 -2.46 -12.95 -10.31
N GLU A 15 -2.68 -12.72 -11.60
CA GLU A 15 -3.52 -13.59 -12.43
C GLU A 15 -2.89 -14.97 -12.66
N GLU A 16 -1.55 -15.06 -12.61
CA GLU A 16 -0.82 -16.29 -12.94
C GLU A 16 -0.92 -17.34 -11.82
N ASN A 17 -0.92 -16.91 -10.54
CA ASN A 17 -0.95 -17.83 -9.40
C ASN A 17 -1.95 -17.46 -8.29
N GLY A 18 -2.57 -16.28 -8.33
CA GLY A 18 -3.50 -15.80 -7.29
C GLY A 18 -2.85 -15.62 -5.91
N LEU A 19 -1.52 -15.66 -5.81
CA LEU A 19 -0.80 -15.72 -4.53
C LEU A 19 -0.38 -14.35 -4.03
N ALA A 20 0.38 -13.59 -4.82
CA ALA A 20 0.83 -12.24 -4.48
C ALA A 20 1.17 -11.47 -5.76
N GLY A 21 0.93 -10.17 -5.74
CA GLY A 21 1.33 -9.24 -6.79
C GLY A 21 1.81 -7.94 -6.16
N PRO A 22 1.97 -6.88 -6.97
CA PRO A 22 2.38 -5.57 -6.48
C PRO A 22 1.47 -5.09 -5.33
N ALA A 23 2.11 -4.60 -4.27
CA ALA A 23 1.41 -4.05 -3.11
C ALA A 23 1.74 -2.58 -2.91
N ARG A 24 0.75 -1.84 -2.39
CA ARG A 24 0.91 -0.43 -2.00
C ARG A 24 0.33 -0.19 -0.61
N ILE A 25 0.93 0.75 0.10
CA ILE A 25 0.38 1.36 1.31
C ILE A 25 -0.04 2.77 0.94
N GLY A 26 -1.34 3.02 0.97
CA GLY A 26 -1.89 4.27 0.45
C GLY A 26 -3.13 4.71 1.20
N ARG A 27 -3.50 5.99 1.01
CA ARG A 27 -4.67 6.57 1.65
C ARG A 27 -5.91 6.27 0.85
N VAL A 28 -6.84 5.54 1.47
CA VAL A 28 -8.11 5.22 0.84
C VAL A 28 -9.23 6.07 1.41
N VAL A 29 -10.28 6.27 0.61
CA VAL A 29 -11.54 6.89 1.03
C VAL A 29 -12.67 5.88 0.96
N PHE A 30 -13.38 5.67 2.06
CA PHE A 30 -14.55 4.81 2.09
C PHE A 30 -15.76 5.56 1.51
N SER A 31 -16.57 4.86 0.71
CA SER A 31 -17.88 5.37 0.34
C SER A 31 -18.77 5.54 1.56
N LYS A 32 -19.82 6.37 1.45
CA LYS A 32 -20.74 6.66 2.57
C LYS A 32 -21.36 5.39 3.17
N SER A 33 -21.59 4.36 2.34
CA SER A 33 -22.14 3.08 2.77
C SER A 33 -21.08 2.09 3.30
N GLY A 34 -19.79 2.41 3.15
CA GLY A 34 -18.67 1.52 3.48
C GLY A 34 -18.52 0.32 2.55
N LYS A 35 -19.31 0.23 1.47
CA LYS A 35 -19.32 -0.93 0.56
C LYS A 35 -18.21 -0.89 -0.50
N SER A 36 -17.61 0.28 -0.69
CA SER A 36 -16.55 0.50 -1.68
C SER A 36 -15.47 1.41 -1.14
N ILE A 37 -14.30 1.26 -1.71
CA ILE A 37 -13.07 1.98 -1.37
C ILE A 37 -12.60 2.72 -2.62
N ILE A 38 -12.16 3.95 -2.47
CA ILE A 38 -11.61 4.77 -3.56
C ILE A 38 -10.14 5.03 -3.24
N TYR A 39 -9.27 4.74 -4.21
CA TYR A 39 -7.82 4.92 -4.09
C TYR A 39 -7.22 5.12 -5.48
N ASP A 40 -6.36 6.14 -5.63
CA ASP A 40 -5.65 6.45 -6.88
C ASP A 40 -6.56 6.49 -8.13
N GLY A 41 -7.70 7.18 -8.01
CA GLY A 41 -8.71 7.25 -9.07
C GLY A 41 -9.54 5.97 -9.29
N LYS A 42 -9.12 4.82 -8.74
CA LYS A 42 -9.82 3.54 -8.86
C LYS A 42 -10.90 3.39 -7.79
N THR A 43 -11.94 2.64 -8.14
CA THR A 43 -13.00 2.23 -7.22
C THR A 43 -12.97 0.73 -7.02
N PHE A 44 -12.84 0.31 -5.77
CA PHE A 44 -12.81 -1.08 -5.36
C PHE A 44 -14.13 -1.47 -4.69
N GLN A 45 -14.75 -2.54 -5.15
CA GLN A 45 -16.00 -3.06 -4.62
C GLN A 45 -15.77 -4.36 -3.85
N SER A 46 -16.37 -4.47 -2.65
CA SER A 46 -16.17 -5.66 -1.82
C SER A 46 -16.77 -6.91 -2.48
N LEU A 47 -16.00 -8.01 -2.46
CA LEU A 47 -16.41 -9.35 -2.86
C LEU A 47 -17.33 -10.03 -1.82
N LYS A 48 -17.54 -9.43 -0.64
CA LYS A 48 -18.39 -9.98 0.43
C LYS A 48 -18.08 -11.45 0.81
N GLY A 49 -16.82 -11.85 0.69
CA GLY A 49 -16.37 -13.21 1.02
C GLY A 49 -16.50 -14.23 -0.11
N SER A 50 -16.85 -13.83 -1.34
CA SER A 50 -16.88 -14.74 -2.50
C SER A 50 -15.50 -14.97 -3.14
N GLY A 51 -14.48 -14.20 -2.74
CA GLY A 51 -13.10 -14.35 -3.25
C GLY A 51 -12.33 -15.45 -2.51
N ILE A 52 -11.45 -16.16 -3.21
CA ILE A 52 -10.65 -17.25 -2.63
C ILE A 52 -9.43 -16.71 -1.86
N LYS A 53 -8.79 -15.65 -2.37
CA LYS A 53 -7.64 -14.94 -1.75
C LYS A 53 -7.70 -13.42 -1.96
N ALA A 54 -8.91 -12.92 -2.18
CA ALA A 54 -9.21 -11.53 -2.44
C ALA A 54 -10.47 -11.14 -1.66
N ASN A 55 -10.59 -9.85 -1.35
CA ASN A 55 -11.76 -9.30 -0.66
C ASN A 55 -12.38 -8.08 -1.37
N TYR A 56 -11.70 -7.55 -2.39
CA TYR A 56 -12.20 -6.52 -3.29
C TYR A 56 -11.85 -6.85 -4.75
N TYR A 57 -12.54 -6.20 -5.68
CA TYR A 57 -12.14 -6.10 -7.08
C TYR A 57 -12.19 -4.64 -7.55
N ASP A 58 -11.34 -4.28 -8.49
CA ASP A 58 -11.42 -2.99 -9.21
C ASP A 58 -12.64 -3.03 -10.14
N VAL A 59 -13.55 -2.07 -10.00
CA VAL A 59 -14.81 -2.02 -10.74
C VAL A 59 -14.59 -1.87 -12.24
N GLU A 60 -13.51 -1.23 -12.67
CA GLU A 60 -13.24 -0.99 -14.10
C GLU A 60 -12.59 -2.19 -14.77
N SER A 61 -11.55 -2.76 -14.16
CA SER A 61 -10.78 -3.86 -14.76
C SER A 61 -11.27 -5.25 -14.38
N GLY A 62 -12.00 -5.39 -13.27
CA GLY A 62 -12.38 -6.69 -12.70
C GLY A 62 -11.25 -7.41 -11.97
N GLU A 63 -10.06 -6.81 -11.90
CA GLU A 63 -8.90 -7.39 -11.21
C GLU A 63 -9.17 -7.53 -9.71
N GLU A 64 -8.71 -8.63 -9.12
CA GLU A 64 -8.92 -8.94 -7.71
C GLU A 64 -7.80 -8.38 -6.81
N TYR A 65 -8.22 -7.92 -5.62
CA TYR A 65 -7.35 -7.30 -4.65
C TYR A 65 -7.58 -7.84 -3.24
N TRP A 66 -6.50 -7.85 -2.46
CA TRP A 66 -6.55 -7.91 -1.01
C TRP A 66 -6.32 -6.52 -0.42
N ILE A 67 -7.34 -5.97 0.24
CA ILE A 67 -7.30 -4.65 0.87
C ILE A 67 -7.61 -4.78 2.37
N SER A 68 -6.67 -4.38 3.22
CA SER A 68 -6.81 -4.47 4.67
C SER A 68 -6.15 -3.30 5.40
N GLY A 69 -6.47 -3.12 6.68
CA GLY A 69 -5.74 -2.17 7.50
C GLY A 69 -4.29 -2.60 7.65
N CYS A 70 -3.38 -1.63 7.63
CA CYS A 70 -1.96 -1.88 7.87
C CYS A 70 -1.70 -2.38 9.30
N ARG A 71 -0.77 -3.31 9.44
CA ARG A 71 -0.35 -3.90 10.71
C ARG A 71 0.79 -3.12 11.33
N LYS A 72 0.80 -3.05 12.66
CA LYS A 72 1.88 -2.40 13.42
C LYS A 72 3.23 -3.11 13.29
N ASP A 73 3.22 -4.43 13.06
CA ASP A 73 4.42 -5.23 12.88
C ASP A 73 4.94 -5.24 11.43
N GLY A 74 4.21 -4.64 10.48
CA GLY A 74 4.56 -4.59 9.06
C GLY A 74 4.42 -5.91 8.31
N LYS A 75 3.87 -6.95 8.93
CA LYS A 75 3.70 -8.28 8.30
C LYS A 75 2.37 -8.36 7.57
N ASP A 76 2.09 -7.36 6.74
CA ASP A 76 0.83 -7.19 6.01
C ASP A 76 0.64 -8.25 4.93
N ALA A 77 1.72 -8.60 4.22
CA ALA A 77 1.70 -9.57 3.16
C ALA A 77 1.61 -11.02 3.68
N LEU A 78 0.77 -11.84 3.05
CA LEU A 78 0.70 -13.27 3.33
C LEU A 78 1.89 -14.03 2.71
N TYR A 79 2.33 -13.60 1.52
CA TYR A 79 3.53 -14.08 0.84
C TYR A 79 4.46 -12.88 0.61
N SER A 80 5.78 -13.10 0.59
CA SER A 80 6.76 -12.02 0.38
C SER A 80 6.44 -11.28 -0.92
N THR A 81 6.20 -9.97 -0.82
CA THR A 81 6.01 -9.07 -1.94
C THR A 81 6.68 -7.74 -1.63
N ASP A 82 7.15 -7.06 -2.66
CA ASP A 82 7.62 -5.68 -2.52
C ASP A 82 6.41 -4.76 -2.33
N VAL A 83 6.56 -3.77 -1.45
CA VAL A 83 5.52 -2.78 -1.17
C VAL A 83 6.06 -1.38 -1.38
N GLU A 84 5.30 -0.58 -2.13
CA GLU A 84 5.50 0.87 -2.22
C GLU A 84 4.62 1.58 -1.19
N ILE A 85 5.15 2.62 -0.55
CA ILE A 85 4.38 3.49 0.35
C ILE A 85 4.19 4.82 -0.37
N ASP A 86 2.96 5.30 -0.50
CA ASP A 86 2.72 6.60 -1.13
C ASP A 86 3.34 7.75 -0.32
N ASP A 87 3.89 8.75 -1.00
CA ASP A 87 4.61 9.85 -0.37
C ASP A 87 3.75 10.62 0.65
N ASP A 88 2.44 10.76 0.42
CA ASP A 88 1.52 11.51 1.29
C ASP A 88 1.15 10.76 2.59
N VAL A 89 1.47 9.46 2.68
CA VAL A 89 1.21 8.64 3.87
C VAL A 89 2.49 8.15 4.53
N LEU A 90 3.66 8.39 3.94
CA LEU A 90 4.93 7.83 4.40
C LEU A 90 5.19 8.11 5.88
N GLU A 91 5.11 9.38 6.30
CA GLU A 91 5.34 9.76 7.69
C GLU A 91 4.30 9.13 8.64
N GLU A 92 3.01 9.33 8.36
CA GLU A 92 1.89 8.82 9.19
C GLU A 92 1.91 7.29 9.30
N TYR A 93 2.27 6.57 8.23
CA TYR A 93 2.43 5.12 8.29
C TYR A 93 3.51 4.73 9.30
N TRP A 94 4.67 5.36 9.25
CA TRP A 94 5.75 4.97 10.13
C TRP A 94 5.56 5.42 11.59
N THR A 95 5.00 6.60 11.81
CA THR A 95 4.82 7.14 13.16
C THR A 95 3.57 6.60 13.83
N ASP A 96 2.44 6.59 13.13
CA ASP A 96 1.12 6.39 13.74
C ASP A 96 0.65 4.94 13.55
N VAL A 97 0.95 4.33 12.40
CA VAL A 97 0.62 2.92 12.16
C VAL A 97 1.68 2.01 12.77
N ARG A 98 2.96 2.25 12.51
CA ARG A 98 4.06 1.39 12.99
C ARG A 98 4.54 1.75 14.40
N ASN A 99 4.11 2.88 14.96
CA ASN A 99 4.56 3.36 16.28
C ASN A 99 6.09 3.48 16.38
N LEU A 100 6.76 3.82 15.28
CA LEU A 100 8.21 4.02 15.27
C LEU A 100 8.53 5.51 15.47
N PRO A 101 9.52 5.84 16.30
CA PRO A 101 9.83 7.24 16.60
C PRO A 101 10.37 7.96 15.36
N GLN A 102 9.88 9.18 15.12
CA GLN A 102 10.33 10.06 14.03
C GLN A 102 11.86 10.21 13.99
N THR A 103 12.52 10.19 15.14
CA THR A 103 13.99 10.32 15.25
C THR A 103 14.76 9.16 14.62
N GLY A 104 14.20 7.96 14.55
CA GLY A 104 14.80 6.85 13.79
C GLY A 104 14.44 6.88 12.31
N LEU A 105 13.31 7.52 11.97
CA LEU A 105 12.77 7.60 10.61
C LEU A 105 13.42 8.69 9.78
N SER A 106 13.70 9.88 10.34
CA SER A 106 14.39 10.94 9.60
C SER A 106 15.80 10.51 9.22
N GLU A 107 16.53 9.83 10.11
CA GLU A 107 17.88 9.33 9.81
C GLU A 107 17.87 8.15 8.83
N LEU A 108 16.94 7.19 8.98
CA LEU A 108 16.83 6.05 8.04
C LEU A 108 16.23 6.44 6.70
N ILE A 109 15.25 7.33 6.65
CA ILE A 109 14.69 7.86 5.40
C ILE A 109 15.74 8.74 4.72
N GLN A 110 16.44 9.62 5.44
CA GLN A 110 17.54 10.38 4.86
C GLN A 110 18.68 9.46 4.41
N PHE A 111 18.98 8.39 5.14
CA PHE A 111 19.96 7.38 4.74
C PHE A 111 19.53 6.64 3.47
N CYS A 112 18.28 6.17 3.39
CA CYS A 112 17.73 5.49 2.22
C CYS A 112 17.63 6.43 1.01
N ILE A 113 17.16 7.67 1.19
CA ILE A 113 17.15 8.71 0.15
C ILE A 113 18.58 8.98 -0.31
N ASN A 114 19.54 9.16 0.61
CA ASN A 114 20.95 9.36 0.26
C ASN A 114 21.54 8.16 -0.48
N ILE A 115 21.18 6.93 -0.10
CA ILE A 115 21.57 5.71 -0.82
C ILE A 115 20.97 5.69 -2.22
N LEU A 116 19.67 5.94 -2.37
CA LEU A 116 18.97 5.95 -3.66
C LEU A 116 19.51 7.05 -4.58
N TYR A 117 19.76 8.26 -4.05
CA TYR A 117 20.43 9.33 -4.78
C TYR A 117 21.84 8.92 -5.19
N LYS A 118 22.62 8.28 -4.30
CA LYS A 118 23.99 7.84 -4.60
C LYS A 118 24.02 6.73 -5.65
N ILE A 119 23.10 5.77 -5.60
CA ILE A 119 22.92 4.74 -6.63
C ILE A 119 22.57 5.41 -7.96
N ARG A 120 21.59 6.33 -7.98
CA ARG A 120 21.19 7.04 -9.20
C ARG A 120 22.33 7.86 -9.81
N GLN A 121 23.16 8.52 -9.01
CA GLN A 121 24.35 9.23 -9.48
C GLN A 121 25.38 8.24 -10.08
N LEU A 122 25.64 7.11 -9.41
CA LEU A 122 26.55 6.08 -9.93
C LEU A 122 26.06 5.46 -11.25
N SER A 123 24.76 5.33 -11.45
CA SER A 123 24.16 4.86 -12.72
C SER A 123 24.24 5.90 -13.85
N ILE A 124 24.45 7.18 -13.55
CA ILE A 124 24.55 8.27 -14.53
C ILE A 124 26.00 8.50 -14.99
N VAL A 125 26.99 8.10 -14.19
CA VAL A 125 28.44 8.19 -14.53
C VAL A 125 29.09 6.86 -14.94
N ALA A 126 28.33 5.77 -15.03
CA ALA A 126 28.83 4.53 -15.63
C ALA A 126 28.84 4.66 -17.17
N PRO A 127 29.99 4.42 -17.85
CA PRO A 127 30.09 4.52 -19.31
C PRO A 127 29.31 3.45 -20.06
#